data_AF-A0A949W8V4-F1
#
_entry.id   AF-A0A949W8V4-F1
#
_cell.length_a   1.000
_cell.length_b   1.000
_cell.length_c   1.000
_cell.angle_alpha   90.00
_cell.angle_beta   90.00
_cell.angle_gamma   90.00
#
_symmetry.space_group_name_H-M   'P 1'
#
loop_
_entity.id
_entity.type
_entity.pdbx_description
1 polymer ?
#
loop_
_entity_poly.entity_id
_entity_poly.type
_entity_poly.pdbx_seq_one_letter_code
_entity_poly.pdbx_strand_id
1 'polypeptide(L)'
;MVAFPEEYTKRICQFLGLAYNLEMLEFNKVIEKKVESEEFNSTKEMADFHPNLIKPISTNHIKKWETAFTKKEVELIEYIAGDYGKKYGYETSQPKSSSLSLKFTAIKSFIRHQINYKIITLYYKLPQKTRELMSGFSRFLFKTFRYTNYFNSSDFRYDENNK
;
A
#
# COMPACT_ATOMS: atom_id res chain seq x y z
N MET A 1 -13.57 -1.70 12.75
CA MET A 1 -12.39 -1.74 13.64
C MET A 1 -11.96 -0.36 14.11
N VAL A 2 -11.39 0.52 13.29
CA VAL A 2 -10.89 1.84 13.75
C VAL A 2 -11.95 2.80 14.31
N ALA A 3 -13.22 2.66 13.92
CA ALA A 3 -14.33 3.44 14.49
C ALA A 3 -14.77 2.97 15.89
N PHE A 4 -14.47 1.71 16.25
CA PHE A 4 -14.84 1.10 17.53
C PHE A 4 -13.66 0.27 18.07
N PRO A 5 -12.48 0.88 18.27
CA PRO A 5 -11.25 0.13 18.46
C PRO A 5 -11.26 -0.73 19.72
N GLU A 6 -11.83 -0.24 20.83
CA GLU A 6 -11.96 -1.02 22.06
C GLU A 6 -12.77 -2.29 21.87
N GLU A 7 -13.95 -2.18 21.26
CA GLU A 7 -14.86 -3.30 21.03
C GLU A 7 -14.19 -4.39 20.19
N TYR A 8 -13.59 -4.00 19.06
CA TYR A 8 -12.94 -4.96 18.17
C TYR A 8 -11.68 -5.55 18.79
N THR A 9 -10.89 -4.78 19.53
CA THR A 9 -9.70 -5.31 20.24
C THR A 9 -10.12 -6.33 21.30
N LYS A 10 -11.18 -6.09 22.08
CA LYS A 10 -11.70 -7.09 23.04
C LYS A 10 -12.13 -8.38 22.33
N ARG A 11 -12.84 -8.27 21.20
CA ARG A 11 -13.24 -9.44 20.40
C ARG A 11 -12.04 -10.21 19.85
N ILE A 12 -11.00 -9.51 19.40
CA ILE A 12 -9.75 -10.12 18.92
C ILE A 12 -9.03 -10.84 20.06
N CYS A 13 -8.88 -10.20 21.23
CA CYS A 13 -8.31 -10.82 22.41
C CYS A 13 -9.07 -12.08 22.81
N GLN A 14 -10.41 -12.03 22.83
CA GLN A 14 -11.26 -13.18 23.14
C GLN A 14 -11.07 -14.32 22.13
N PHE A 15 -11.04 -14.00 20.83
CA PHE A 15 -10.81 -15.00 19.77
C PHE A 15 -9.45 -15.69 19.92
N LEU A 16 -8.42 -14.94 20.32
CA LEU A 16 -7.06 -15.45 20.50
C LEU A 16 -6.81 -16.07 21.89
N GLY A 17 -7.76 -16.00 22.83
CA GLY A 17 -7.56 -16.44 24.21
C GLY A 17 -6.60 -15.56 25.02
N LEU A 18 -6.47 -14.28 24.67
CA LEU A 18 -5.60 -13.31 25.34
C LEU A 18 -6.39 -12.41 26.31
N ALA A 19 -5.74 -11.96 27.38
CA ALA A 19 -6.29 -10.93 28.26
C ALA A 19 -6.28 -9.56 27.56
N TYR A 20 -7.40 -8.86 27.59
CA TYR A 20 -7.47 -7.48 27.11
C TYR A 20 -6.80 -6.52 28.10
N ASN A 21 -5.96 -5.62 27.59
CA ASN A 21 -5.39 -4.51 28.35
C ASN A 21 -5.71 -3.18 27.63
N LEU A 22 -6.14 -2.17 28.39
CA LEU A 22 -6.45 -0.84 27.87
C LEU A 22 -5.25 -0.20 27.15
N GLU A 23 -4.02 -0.47 27.60
CA GLU A 23 -2.78 0.01 26.98
C GLU A 23 -2.63 -0.42 25.50
N MET A 24 -3.31 -1.49 25.07
CA MET A 24 -3.32 -1.91 23.65
C MET A 24 -3.93 -0.86 22.72
N LEU A 25 -4.81 0.01 23.24
CA LEU A 25 -5.38 1.13 22.48
C LEU A 25 -4.45 2.35 22.44
N GLU A 26 -3.50 2.42 23.36
CA GLU A 26 -2.52 3.50 23.50
C GLU A 26 -1.13 3.10 22.97
N PHE A 27 -1.10 2.22 21.97
CA PHE A 27 0.15 1.68 21.41
C PHE A 27 1.13 2.77 20.96
N ASN A 28 0.63 3.92 20.49
CA ASN A 28 1.46 5.03 20.04
C ASN A 28 2.35 5.57 21.17
N LYS A 29 1.83 5.66 22.40
CA LYS A 29 2.60 6.12 23.57
C LYS A 29 3.70 5.14 23.95
N VAL A 30 3.44 3.84 23.78
CA VAL A 30 4.44 2.79 24.02
C VAL A 30 5.57 2.87 22.98
N ILE A 31 5.21 3.13 21.72
CA ILE A 31 6.19 3.29 20.63
C ILE A 31 7.01 4.58 20.81
N GLU A 32 6.38 5.72 21.09
CA GLU A 32 7.05 7.00 21.34
C GLU A 32 8.12 6.87 22.44
N LYS A 33 7.75 6.29 23.60
CA LYS A 33 8.71 6.03 24.69
C LYS A 33 9.90 5.18 24.26
N LYS A 34 9.67 4.16 23.41
CA LYS A 34 10.73 3.29 22.91
C LYS A 34 11.64 4.00 21.90
N VAL A 35 11.10 4.88 21.07
CA VAL A 35 11.90 5.72 20.15
C VAL A 35 12.82 6.65 20.95
N GLU A 36 12.30 7.32 21.98
CA GLU A 36 13.06 8.25 22.82
C GLU A 36 14.17 7.58 23.63
N SER A 37 13.97 6.31 24.03
CA SER A 37 14.94 5.56 24.83
C SER A 37 16.15 5.02 24.07
N GLU A 38 16.24 5.19 22.74
CA GLU A 38 17.26 4.58 21.85
C GLU A 38 17.41 3.05 21.95
N GLU A 39 16.59 2.35 22.75
CA GLU A 39 16.70 0.90 22.99
C GLU A 39 16.46 0.05 21.74
N PHE A 40 15.97 0.64 20.64
CA PHE A 40 15.65 -0.09 19.41
C PHE A 40 15.81 0.76 18.14
N ASN A 41 16.90 0.51 17.39
CA ASN A 41 17.11 1.09 16.06
C ASN A 41 15.93 0.83 15.09
N SER A 42 15.24 -0.31 15.21
CA SER A 42 14.10 -0.61 14.33
C SER A 42 12.88 0.28 14.58
N THR A 43 12.74 0.90 15.76
CA THR A 43 11.61 1.79 16.05
C THR A 43 11.77 3.14 15.35
N LYS A 44 13.02 3.61 15.22
CA LYS A 44 13.37 4.80 14.43
C LYS A 44 13.11 4.58 12.95
N GLU A 45 13.57 3.44 12.40
CA GLU A 45 13.27 3.06 11.02
C GLU A 45 11.76 2.92 10.78
N MET A 46 11.01 2.36 11.73
CA MET A 46 9.56 2.24 11.64
C MET A 46 8.87 3.62 11.64
N ALA A 47 9.38 4.60 12.39
CA ALA A 47 8.88 5.97 12.35
C ALA A 47 9.12 6.63 10.97
N ASP A 48 10.27 6.37 10.36
CA ASP A 48 10.65 6.93 9.06
C ASP A 48 9.87 6.30 7.90
N PHE A 49 9.75 4.97 7.87
CA PHE A 49 9.07 4.24 6.78
C PHE A 49 7.55 4.14 6.96
N HIS A 50 7.06 4.14 8.20
CA HIS A 50 5.66 3.94 8.53
C HIS A 50 5.13 4.99 9.54
N PRO A 51 5.17 6.29 9.21
CA PRO A 51 4.85 7.39 10.13
C PRO A 51 3.38 7.40 10.62
N ASN A 52 2.49 6.61 10.01
CA ASN A 52 1.12 6.47 10.48
C ASN A 52 0.95 5.38 11.55
N LEU A 53 1.90 4.43 11.65
CA LEU A 53 1.88 3.36 12.67
C LEU A 53 2.36 3.84 14.04
N ILE A 54 2.84 5.09 14.14
CA ILE A 54 3.22 5.73 15.40
C ILE A 54 2.18 6.75 15.87
N LYS A 55 1.10 6.95 15.11
CA LYS A 55 0.03 7.89 15.44
C LYS A 55 -1.09 7.20 16.21
N PRO A 56 -1.88 7.95 17.00
CA PRO A 56 -3.07 7.38 17.64
C PRO A 56 -4.09 6.87 16.62
N ILE A 57 -4.94 5.95 17.06
CA ILE A 57 -6.05 5.42 16.23
C ILE A 57 -6.92 6.58 15.75
N SER A 58 -7.16 6.63 14.44
CA SER A 58 -7.93 7.70 13.81
C SER A 58 -8.87 7.15 12.73
N THR A 59 -10.01 7.80 12.56
CA THR A 59 -10.97 7.54 11.49
C THR A 59 -10.71 8.37 10.22
N ASN A 60 -9.71 9.26 10.22
CA ASN A 60 -9.44 10.21 9.13
C ASN A 60 -9.12 9.54 7.78
N HIS A 61 -8.68 8.28 7.80
CA HIS A 61 -8.37 7.51 6.59
C HIS A 61 -9.56 6.69 6.07
N ILE A 62 -10.67 6.64 6.82
CA ILE A 62 -11.91 6.02 6.33
C ILE A 62 -12.36 6.81 5.10
N LYS A 63 -12.70 6.09 4.02
CA LYS A 63 -13.22 6.67 2.76
C LYS A 63 -12.32 7.69 2.06
N LYS A 64 -11.06 7.87 2.47
CA LYS A 64 -10.10 8.77 1.80
C LYS A 64 -9.93 8.47 0.30
N TRP A 65 -10.19 7.25 -0.12
CA TRP A 65 -10.16 6.85 -1.52
C TRP A 65 -11.23 7.57 -2.37
N GLU A 66 -12.38 7.95 -1.79
CA GLU A 66 -13.49 8.61 -2.51
C GLU A 66 -13.07 9.96 -3.09
N THR A 67 -12.12 10.65 -2.45
CA THR A 67 -11.57 11.93 -2.91
C THR A 67 -10.20 11.80 -3.57
N ALA A 68 -9.53 10.66 -3.41
CA ALA A 68 -8.21 10.42 -4.00
C ALA A 68 -8.27 10.01 -5.47
N PHE A 69 -9.40 9.50 -5.92
CA PHE A 69 -9.59 9.00 -7.28
C PHE A 69 -10.55 9.88 -8.07
N THR A 70 -10.28 10.03 -9.37
CA THR A 70 -11.24 10.60 -10.31
C THR A 70 -12.42 9.65 -10.50
N LYS A 71 -13.57 10.16 -10.96
CA LYS A 71 -14.77 9.35 -11.23
C LYS A 71 -14.49 8.16 -12.16
N LYS A 72 -13.68 8.36 -13.20
CA LYS A 72 -13.29 7.30 -14.15
C LYS A 72 -12.44 6.21 -13.51
N GLU A 73 -11.59 6.58 -12.56
CA GLU A 73 -10.77 5.62 -11.82
C GLU A 73 -11.63 4.81 -10.85
N VAL A 74 -12.57 5.46 -10.15
CA VAL A 74 -13.57 4.77 -9.31
C VAL A 74 -14.38 3.79 -10.15
N GLU A 75 -14.90 4.21 -11.31
CA GLU A 75 -15.62 3.32 -12.24
C GLU A 75 -14.79 2.11 -12.68
N LEU A 76 -13.50 2.30 -12.98
CA LEU A 76 -12.60 1.21 -13.36
C LEU A 76 -12.33 0.26 -12.18
N ILE A 77 -12.10 0.80 -10.99
CA ILE A 77 -11.89 0.01 -9.76
C ILE A 77 -13.13 -0.83 -9.45
N GLU A 78 -14.31 -0.22 -9.47
CA GLU A 78 -15.58 -0.92 -9.25
C GLU A 78 -15.87 -1.93 -10.36
N TYR A 79 -15.51 -1.65 -11.62
CA TYR A 79 -15.64 -2.61 -12.71
C TYR A 79 -14.79 -3.87 -12.49
N ILE A 80 -13.54 -3.70 -12.02
CA ILE A 80 -12.59 -4.80 -11.82
C ILE A 80 -12.86 -5.56 -10.51
N ALA A 81 -13.07 -4.82 -9.41
CA ALA A 81 -13.06 -5.36 -8.05
C ALA A 81 -14.41 -5.23 -7.33
N GLY A 82 -15.42 -4.60 -7.92
CA GLY A 82 -16.71 -4.34 -7.27
C GLY A 82 -17.43 -5.59 -6.79
N ASP A 83 -17.32 -6.70 -7.51
CA ASP A 83 -17.92 -7.98 -7.07
C ASP A 83 -17.25 -8.49 -5.77
N TYR A 84 -15.93 -8.33 -5.64
CA TYR A 84 -15.21 -8.64 -4.41
C TYR A 84 -15.51 -7.63 -3.30
N GLY A 85 -15.60 -6.35 -3.64
CA GLY A 85 -16.01 -5.30 -2.70
C GLY A 85 -17.35 -5.65 -2.05
N LYS A 86 -18.37 -5.95 -2.87
CA LYS A 86 -19.70 -6.36 -2.40
C LYS A 86 -19.66 -7.60 -1.52
N LYS A 87 -18.86 -8.60 -1.89
CA LYS A 87 -18.66 -9.82 -1.08
C LYS A 87 -18.16 -9.50 0.34
N TYR A 88 -17.36 -8.45 0.52
CA TYR A 88 -16.82 -8.02 1.81
C TYR A 88 -17.57 -6.83 2.43
N GLY A 89 -18.75 -6.48 1.91
CA GLY A 89 -19.60 -5.42 2.46
C GLY A 89 -19.22 -4.00 2.03
N TYR A 90 -18.39 -3.84 0.99
CA TYR A 90 -18.14 -2.53 0.38
C TYR A 90 -19.23 -2.22 -0.66
N GLU A 91 -19.79 -1.03 -0.55
CA GLU A 91 -20.77 -0.51 -1.52
C GLU A 91 -20.06 -0.01 -2.79
N THR A 92 -20.72 -0.18 -3.93
CA THR A 92 -20.31 0.40 -5.21
C THR A 92 -21.15 1.64 -5.48
N SER A 93 -20.51 2.72 -5.89
CA SER A 93 -21.18 3.97 -6.25
C SER A 93 -22.07 3.83 -7.48
N GLN A 94 -21.80 2.87 -8.38
CA GLN A 94 -22.58 2.63 -9.59
C GLN A 94 -22.83 1.13 -9.82
N PRO A 95 -23.92 0.74 -10.51
CA PRO A 95 -24.09 -0.62 -11.00
C PRO A 95 -22.99 -0.97 -12.02
N LYS A 96 -22.65 -2.26 -12.13
CA LYS A 96 -21.56 -2.73 -12.99
C LYS A 96 -21.82 -2.34 -14.44
N SER A 97 -21.01 -1.42 -14.95
CA SER A 97 -21.12 -0.94 -16.33
C SER A 97 -20.71 -2.03 -17.32
N SER A 98 -21.47 -2.17 -18.41
CA SER A 98 -21.14 -3.03 -19.57
C SER A 98 -20.27 -2.31 -20.61
N SER A 99 -19.72 -1.15 -20.27
CA SER A 99 -18.93 -0.32 -21.17
C SER A 99 -17.73 -1.07 -21.75
N LEU A 100 -17.66 -1.11 -23.09
CA LEU A 100 -16.53 -1.67 -23.83
C LEU A 100 -15.22 -0.94 -23.52
N SER A 101 -15.26 0.38 -23.29
CA SER A 101 -14.05 1.16 -22.98
C SER A 101 -13.45 0.76 -21.63
N LEU A 102 -14.30 0.49 -20.63
CA LEU A 102 -13.86 -0.04 -19.33
C LEU A 102 -13.28 -1.45 -19.47
N LYS A 103 -13.93 -2.31 -20.26
CA LYS A 103 -13.43 -3.66 -20.56
C LYS A 103 -12.05 -3.63 -21.22
N PHE A 104 -11.85 -2.82 -22.26
CA PHE A 104 -10.55 -2.68 -22.92
C PHE A 104 -9.49 -2.11 -21.98
N THR A 105 -9.85 -1.12 -21.15
CA THR A 105 -8.94 -0.54 -20.17
C THR A 105 -8.53 -1.56 -19.10
N ALA A 106 -9.48 -2.36 -18.62
CA ALA A 106 -9.23 -3.45 -17.68
C ALA A 106 -8.32 -4.53 -18.29
N ILE A 107 -8.59 -4.98 -19.53
CA ILE A 107 -7.76 -5.96 -20.24
C ILE A 107 -6.33 -5.43 -20.44
N LYS A 108 -6.19 -4.18 -20.92
CA LYS A 108 -4.88 -3.53 -21.09
C LYS A 108 -4.13 -3.48 -19.76
N SER A 109 -4.82 -3.14 -18.68
CA SER A 109 -4.22 -3.08 -17.33
C SER A 109 -3.80 -4.45 -16.84
N PHE A 110 -4.61 -5.49 -17.08
CA PHE A 110 -4.30 -6.87 -16.77
C PHE A 110 -3.07 -7.38 -17.53
N ILE A 111 -3.01 -7.17 -18.85
CA ILE A 111 -1.87 -7.55 -19.68
C ILE A 111 -0.60 -6.86 -19.18
N ARG A 112 -0.67 -5.54 -18.92
CA ARG A 112 0.45 -4.78 -18.35
C ARG A 112 0.90 -5.35 -17.00
N HIS A 113 -0.04 -5.72 -16.13
CA HIS A 113 0.26 -6.34 -14.85
C HIS A 113 0.96 -7.71 -15.03
N GLN A 114 0.49 -8.55 -15.94
CA GLN A 114 1.12 -9.84 -16.23
C GLN A 114 2.55 -9.68 -16.78
N ILE A 115 2.75 -8.74 -17.71
CA ILE A 115 4.09 -8.40 -18.21
C ILE A 115 4.98 -7.96 -17.05
N ASN A 116 4.53 -6.99 -16.25
CA ASN A 116 5.30 -6.51 -15.10
C ASN A 116 5.63 -7.65 -14.12
N TYR A 117 4.65 -8.48 -13.76
CA TYR A 117 4.85 -9.63 -12.87
C TYR A 117 5.90 -10.61 -13.42
N LYS A 118 5.88 -10.89 -14.72
CA LYS A 118 6.88 -11.74 -15.37
C LYS A 118 8.26 -11.11 -15.38
N ILE A 119 8.37 -9.81 -15.69
CA ILE A 119 9.65 -9.12 -15.60
C ILE A 119 10.13 -9.20 -14.15
N ILE A 120 9.26 -8.97 -13.15
CA ILE A 120 9.61 -8.99 -11.71
C ILE A 120 10.16 -10.33 -11.29
N THR A 121 9.42 -11.38 -11.64
CA THR A 121 9.81 -12.75 -11.35
C THR A 121 11.15 -13.08 -12.02
N LEU A 122 11.38 -12.62 -13.25
CA LEU A 122 12.64 -12.85 -13.95
C LEU A 122 13.79 -12.07 -13.31
N TYR A 123 13.59 -10.79 -13.00
CA TYR A 123 14.58 -9.92 -12.36
C TYR A 123 15.06 -10.51 -11.04
N TYR A 124 14.15 -10.98 -10.17
CA TYR A 124 14.53 -11.58 -8.90
C TYR A 124 15.18 -12.97 -9.04
N LYS A 125 15.10 -13.62 -10.21
CA LYS A 125 15.84 -14.85 -10.53
C LYS A 125 17.25 -14.57 -11.06
N LEU A 126 17.58 -13.32 -11.41
CA LEU A 126 18.90 -12.97 -11.93
C LEU A 126 19.98 -12.94 -10.83
N PRO A 127 21.23 -13.34 -11.13
CA PRO A 127 22.36 -13.14 -10.24
C PRO A 127 22.50 -11.69 -9.76
N GLN A 128 23.03 -11.50 -8.56
CA GLN A 128 23.12 -10.17 -7.94
C GLN A 128 23.87 -9.15 -8.82
N LYS A 129 25.00 -9.53 -9.43
CA LYS A 129 25.80 -8.65 -10.32
C LYS A 129 25.01 -8.17 -11.55
N THR A 130 24.16 -9.02 -12.12
CA THR A 130 23.31 -8.63 -13.25
C THR A 130 22.19 -7.68 -12.85
N ARG A 131 21.65 -7.83 -11.63
CA ARG A 131 20.66 -6.90 -11.08
C ARG A 131 21.27 -5.51 -10.87
N GLU A 132 22.49 -5.43 -10.35
CA GLU A 132 23.23 -4.18 -10.16
C GLU A 132 23.53 -3.47 -11.49
N LEU A 133 23.90 -4.22 -12.54
CA LEU A 133 24.09 -3.66 -13.88
C LEU A 133 22.77 -3.07 -14.42
N MET A 134 21.67 -3.83 -14.30
CA MET A 134 20.35 -3.40 -14.76
C MET A 134 19.83 -2.17 -14.00
N SER A 135 20.08 -2.10 -12.69
CA SER A 135 19.72 -0.92 -11.88
C SER A 135 20.52 0.31 -12.30
N GLY A 136 21.84 0.15 -12.57
CA GLY A 136 22.69 1.20 -13.11
C GLY A 136 22.21 1.74 -14.46
N PHE A 137 21.89 0.84 -15.41
CA PHE A 137 21.34 1.22 -16.71
C PHE A 137 19.99 1.93 -16.59
N SER A 138 19.11 1.46 -15.70
CA SER A 138 17.84 2.14 -15.49
C SER A 138 17.97 3.50 -14.84
N ARG A 139 18.94 3.70 -13.93
CA ARG A 139 19.23 5.03 -13.35
C ARG A 139 19.68 6.00 -14.43
N PHE A 140 20.50 5.54 -15.37
CA PHE A 140 20.89 6.32 -16.54
C PHE A 140 19.68 6.70 -17.39
N LEU A 141 18.83 5.73 -17.76
CA LEU A 141 17.62 6.01 -18.54
C LEU A 141 16.66 6.98 -17.84
N PHE A 142 16.52 6.89 -16.52
CA PHE A 142 15.71 7.82 -15.75
C PHE A 142 16.30 9.23 -15.75
N LYS A 143 17.60 9.38 -15.48
CA LYS A 143 18.24 10.71 -15.49
C LYS A 143 18.20 11.38 -16.86
N THR A 144 18.40 10.61 -17.93
CA THR A 144 18.49 11.16 -19.29
C THR A 144 17.12 11.34 -19.94
N PHE A 145 16.19 10.41 -19.75
CA PHE A 145 14.91 10.38 -20.48
C PHE A 145 13.67 10.42 -19.58
N ARG A 146 13.84 10.49 -18.25
CA ARG A 146 12.77 10.34 -17.24
C ARG A 146 11.98 9.03 -17.39
N TYR A 147 12.59 8.03 -18.01
CA TYR A 147 11.98 6.72 -18.18
C TYR A 147 12.04 5.93 -16.87
N THR A 148 10.90 5.42 -16.42
CA THR A 148 10.81 4.51 -15.27
C THR A 148 10.11 3.22 -15.69
N ASN A 149 10.58 2.11 -15.13
CA ASN A 149 9.84 0.84 -15.15
C ASN A 149 9.31 0.56 -13.73
N TYR A 150 8.51 -0.49 -13.58
CA TYR A 150 7.89 -0.83 -12.29
C TYR A 150 8.89 -1.05 -11.15
N PHE A 151 10.09 -1.56 -11.45
CA PHE A 151 11.11 -1.86 -10.45
C PHE A 151 11.70 -0.62 -9.83
N ASN A 152 11.98 0.35 -10.68
CA ASN A 152 12.80 1.48 -10.30
C ASN A 152 11.96 2.73 -10.06
N SER A 153 10.66 2.67 -10.36
CA SER A 153 9.73 3.78 -10.10
C SER A 153 9.60 4.10 -8.61
N SER A 154 9.73 3.10 -7.73
CA SER A 154 9.66 3.29 -6.28
C SER A 154 10.97 3.89 -5.75
N ASP A 155 12.11 3.29 -6.13
CA ASP A 155 13.44 3.72 -5.73
C ASP A 155 13.75 5.15 -6.22
N PHE A 156 13.40 5.49 -7.45
CA PHE A 156 13.69 6.83 -7.99
C PHE A 156 12.79 7.92 -7.42
N ARG A 157 11.55 7.59 -7.02
CA ARG A 157 10.67 8.53 -6.31
C ARG A 157 11.14 8.80 -4.89
N TYR A 158 11.76 7.82 -4.25
CA TYR A 158 12.37 8.00 -2.92
C TYR A 158 13.59 8.92 -2.99
N ASP A 159 14.43 8.79 -4.02
CA ASP A 159 15.60 9.64 -4.24
C ASP A 159 15.24 11.11 -4.58
N GLU A 160 14.07 11.39 -5.17
CA GLU A 160 13.60 12.76 -5.45
C GLU A 160 13.00 13.47 -4.22
N ASN A 161 12.34 12.75 -3.33
CA ASN A 161 11.70 13.33 -2.14
C ASN A 161 12.66 13.55 -0.96
N ASN A 162 13.88 13.01 -1.03
CA ASN A 162 14.92 13.10 0.01
C ASN A 162 16.12 13.97 -0.42
N LYS A 163 15.94 14.86 -1.41
CA LYS A 163 16.90 15.91 -1.82
C LYS A 163 16.31 17.28 -1.55
#